data_AF-A0A2H6H0I8-F1
#
_entry.id   AF-A0A2H6H0I8-F1
#
_cell.length_a   1.000
_cell.length_b   1.000
_cell.length_c   1.000
_cell.angle_alpha   90.00
_cell.angle_beta   90.00
_cell.angle_gamma   90.00
#
_symmetry.space_group_name_H-M   'P 1'
#
loop_
_entity.id
_entity.type
_entity.pdbx_description
1 polymer ?
#
loop_
_entity_poly.entity_id
_entity_poly.type
_entity_poly.pdbx_seq_one_letter_code
_entity_poly.pdbx_strand_id
1 'polypeptide(L)'
;MAYTTIETIALVIIAFGLVKMVVLLVNPKVWMDLAKKLWSNIGLMQIVMLALSGFLLYLLINNGISITQIFAVMAFMAALMAVGFAPHVESLVNEYNKQIKKGSLFKDNWLYLLIWIALLLWGAKEILM
;
A
#
# COMPACT_ATOMS: atom_id res chain seq x y z
N MET A 1 -4.87 -24.94 -17.62
CA MET A 1 -3.83 -24.94 -16.58
C MET A 1 -4.36 -24.15 -15.40
N ALA A 2 -4.19 -24.64 -14.18
CA ALA A 2 -4.53 -23.87 -12.99
C ALA A 2 -3.40 -22.91 -12.67
N TYR A 3 -3.72 -21.63 -12.44
CA TYR A 3 -2.73 -20.63 -12.01
C TYR A 3 -2.28 -20.92 -10.58
N THR A 4 -1.01 -20.64 -10.29
CA THR A 4 -0.49 -20.62 -8.91
C THR A 4 -1.11 -19.44 -8.13
N THR A 5 -0.96 -19.47 -6.80
CA THR A 5 -1.43 -18.37 -5.93
C THR A 5 -0.82 -17.02 -6.32
N ILE A 6 0.49 -17.00 -6.59
CA ILE A 6 1.22 -15.78 -6.96
C ILE A 6 0.75 -15.26 -8.32
N GLU A 7 0.62 -16.14 -9.32
CA GLU A 7 0.11 -15.78 -10.64
C GLU A 7 -1.32 -15.25 -10.56
N THR A 8 -2.15 -15.81 -9.67
CA THR A 8 -3.52 -15.34 -9.44
C THR A 8 -3.53 -13.94 -8.87
N ILE A 9 -2.72 -13.66 -7.84
CA ILE A 9 -2.56 -12.30 -7.28
C ILE A 9 -2.10 -11.32 -8.37
N ALA A 10 -1.08 -11.68 -9.13
CA ALA A 10 -0.55 -10.86 -10.21
C ALA A 10 -1.61 -10.60 -11.28
N LEU A 11 -2.36 -11.61 -11.71
CA LEU A 11 -3.42 -11.50 -12.71
C LEU A 11 -4.54 -10.57 -12.24
N VAL A 12 -4.96 -10.66 -10.97
CA VAL A 12 -5.95 -9.74 -10.40
C VAL A 12 -5.46 -8.29 -10.44
N ILE A 13 -4.21 -8.04 -10.04
CA ILE A 13 -3.63 -6.70 -10.06
C ILE A 13 -3.45 -6.17 -11.48
N ILE A 14 -3.01 -7.01 -12.42
CA ILE A 14 -2.89 -6.66 -13.85
C ILE A 14 -4.26 -6.30 -14.41
N ALA A 15 -5.28 -7.14 -14.20
CA ALA A 15 -6.63 -6.90 -14.69
C ALA A 15 -7.20 -5.59 -14.12
N PHE A 16 -7.10 -5.38 -12.82
CA PHE A 16 -7.55 -4.15 -12.17
C PHE A 16 -6.78 -2.92 -12.66
N GLY A 17 -5.46 -3.04 -12.82
CA GLY A 17 -4.60 -1.99 -13.34
C GLY A 17 -4.97 -1.59 -14.77
N LEU A 18 -5.11 -2.56 -15.67
CA LEU A 18 -5.52 -2.30 -17.05
C LEU A 18 -6.91 -1.64 -17.12
N VAL A 19 -7.88 -2.17 -16.38
CA VAL A 19 -9.22 -1.57 -16.29
C VAL A 19 -9.13 -0.12 -15.79
N LYS A 20 -8.39 0.12 -14.71
CA LYS A 20 -8.16 1.48 -14.17
C LYS A 20 -7.56 2.40 -15.22
N MET A 21 -6.53 1.96 -15.95
CA MET A 21 -5.88 2.78 -16.97
C MET A 21 -6.82 3.11 -18.12
N VAL A 22 -7.61 2.14 -18.60
CA VAL A 22 -8.63 2.38 -19.64
C VAL A 22 -9.68 3.38 -19.14
N VAL A 23 -10.19 3.22 -17.91
CA VAL A 23 -11.18 4.14 -17.33
C VAL A 23 -10.60 5.55 -17.19
N LEU A 24 -9.35 5.69 -16.73
CA LEU A 24 -8.70 7.00 -16.61
C LEU A 24 -8.51 7.70 -17.96
N LEU A 25 -8.22 6.96 -19.02
CA LEU A 25 -8.05 7.51 -20.37
C LEU A 25 -9.38 7.89 -21.02
N VAL A 26 -10.44 7.11 -20.80
CA VAL A 26 -11.76 7.33 -21.42
C VAL A 26 -12.60 8.33 -20.61
N ASN A 27 -12.67 8.17 -19.29
CA ASN A 27 -13.47 8.99 -18.41
C ASN A 27 -12.91 9.02 -16.98
N PRO A 28 -11.98 9.94 -16.67
CA PRO A 28 -11.34 10.00 -15.35
C PRO A 28 -12.34 10.31 -14.23
N LYS A 29 -13.48 10.95 -14.54
CA LYS A 29 -14.50 11.28 -13.54
C LYS A 29 -15.12 10.02 -12.93
N VAL A 30 -15.36 8.98 -13.74
CA VAL A 30 -15.89 7.68 -13.25
C VAL A 30 -14.95 7.06 -12.23
N TRP A 31 -13.64 7.07 -12.52
CA TRP A 31 -12.65 6.57 -11.57
C TRP A 31 -12.63 7.39 -10.27
N MET A 32 -12.69 8.72 -10.37
CA MET A 32 -12.67 9.60 -9.20
C MET A 32 -13.94 9.45 -8.34
N ASP A 33 -15.11 9.25 -8.95
CA ASP A 33 -16.36 9.04 -8.22
C ASP A 33 -16.35 7.67 -7.52
N LEU A 34 -15.82 6.63 -8.17
CA LEU A 34 -15.58 5.33 -7.53
C LEU A 34 -14.62 5.46 -6.35
N ALA A 35 -13.48 6.15 -6.53
CA ALA A 35 -12.51 6.36 -5.47
C ALA A 35 -13.13 7.11 -4.28
N LYS A 36 -13.87 8.19 -4.52
CA LYS A 36 -14.58 8.93 -3.46
C LYS A 36 -15.55 8.03 -2.69
N LYS A 37 -16.29 7.17 -3.40
CA LYS A 37 -17.24 6.23 -2.79
C LYS A 37 -16.54 5.17 -1.95
N LEU A 38 -15.42 4.62 -2.42
CA LEU A 38 -14.64 3.63 -1.66
C LEU A 38 -14.06 4.24 -0.39
N TRP A 39 -13.56 5.47 -0.48
CA TRP A 39 -12.93 6.18 0.63
C TRP A 39 -13.91 7.02 1.48
N SER A 40 -15.22 6.94 1.25
CA SER A 40 -16.21 7.71 2.01
C SER A 40 -16.31 7.28 3.47
N ASN A 41 -15.93 6.03 3.78
CA ASN A 41 -15.79 5.53 5.14
C ASN A 41 -14.33 5.14 5.41
N ILE A 42 -13.54 6.13 5.83
CA ILE A 42 -12.09 5.98 6.03
C ILE A 42 -11.78 4.88 7.04
N GLY A 43 -12.52 4.80 8.15
CA GLY A 43 -12.29 3.80 9.19
C GLY A 43 -12.51 2.37 8.71
N LEU A 44 -13.61 2.11 8.00
CA LEU A 44 -13.86 0.81 7.38
C LEU A 44 -12.79 0.48 6.33
N MET A 45 -12.45 1.44 5.48
CA MET A 45 -11.47 1.25 4.41
C MET A 45 -10.08 0.92 4.95
N GLN A 46 -9.67 1.57 6.06
CA GLN A 46 -8.42 1.27 6.76
C GLN A 46 -8.39 -0.17 7.27
N ILE A 47 -9.46 -0.65 7.91
CA ILE A 47 -9.54 -2.02 8.42
C ILE A 47 -9.48 -3.03 7.27
N VAL A 48 -10.24 -2.79 6.20
CA VAL A 48 -10.24 -3.66 5.01
C VAL A 48 -8.86 -3.72 4.36
N MET A 49 -8.18 -2.57 4.21
CA MET A 49 -6.83 -2.53 3.62
C MET A 49 -5.78 -3.18 4.53
N LEU A 50 -5.91 -3.02 5.84
CA LEU A 50 -5.03 -3.67 6.80
C LEU A 50 -5.20 -5.19 6.74
N ALA A 51 -6.44 -5.70 6.78
CA ALA A 51 -6.72 -7.12 6.66
C ALA A 51 -6.21 -7.68 5.31
N LEU A 52 -6.45 -6.95 4.22
CA LEU A 52 -5.96 -7.33 2.90
C LEU A 52 -4.43 -7.36 2.84
N SER A 53 -3.74 -6.39 3.45
CA SER A 53 -2.27 -6.38 3.49
C SER A 53 -1.70 -7.57 4.27
N GLY A 54 -2.29 -7.91 5.42
CA GLY A 54 -1.88 -9.07 6.21
C GLY A 54 -2.14 -10.39 5.47
N PHE A 55 -3.30 -10.49 4.81
CA PHE A 55 -3.65 -11.65 4.00
C PHE A 55 -2.69 -11.81 2.80
N LEU A 56 -2.40 -10.74 2.06
CA LEU A 56 -1.44 -10.78 0.96
C LEU A 56 -0.03 -11.13 1.43
N LEU A 57 0.42 -10.56 2.55
CA LEU A 57 1.73 -10.90 3.13
C LEU A 57 1.83 -12.39 3.47
N TYR A 58 0.79 -12.95 4.11
CA TYR A 58 0.70 -14.39 4.41
C TYR A 58 0.77 -15.25 3.14
N LEU A 59 0.01 -14.89 2.11
CA LEU A 59 0.04 -15.63 0.85
C LEU A 59 1.42 -15.56 0.17
N LEU A 60 2.06 -14.39 0.14
CA LEU A 60 3.37 -14.23 -0.47
C LEU A 60 4.42 -15.10 0.23
N ILE A 61 4.48 -15.05 1.57
CA ILE A 61 5.46 -15.80 2.36
C ILE A 61 5.24 -17.31 2.23
N ASN A 62 4.00 -17.78 2.31
CA ASN A 62 3.69 -19.21 2.19
C ASN A 62 3.95 -19.78 0.79
N ASN A 63 4.02 -18.93 -0.23
CA ASN A 63 4.36 -19.33 -1.58
C ASN A 63 5.85 -19.07 -1.90
N GLY A 64 6.70 -18.89 -0.87
CA GLY A 64 8.15 -18.85 -0.99
C GLY A 64 8.74 -17.47 -1.30
N ILE A 65 7.96 -16.40 -1.25
CA ILE A 65 8.49 -15.03 -1.37
C ILE A 65 9.00 -14.56 -0.02
N SER A 66 10.31 -14.34 0.09
CA SER A 66 10.92 -13.91 1.34
C SER A 66 10.57 -12.45 1.68
N ILE A 67 10.62 -12.11 2.97
CA ILE A 67 10.40 -10.72 3.42
C ILE A 67 11.41 -9.75 2.75
N THR A 68 12.63 -10.21 2.47
CA THR A 68 13.66 -9.42 1.78
C THR A 68 13.31 -9.11 0.33
N GLN A 69 12.74 -10.09 -0.39
CA GLN A 69 12.22 -9.89 -1.75
C GLN A 69 11.03 -8.91 -1.76
N ILE A 70 10.14 -9.00 -0.77
CA ILE A 70 9.03 -8.04 -0.61
C ILE A 70 9.58 -6.62 -0.40
N PHE A 71 10.57 -6.44 0.48
CA PHE A 71 11.23 -5.14 0.68
C PHE A 71 11.88 -4.61 -0.60
N ALA A 72 12.53 -5.46 -1.40
CA ALA A 72 13.14 -5.04 -2.66
C ALA A 72 12.08 -4.51 -3.66
N VAL A 73 10.96 -5.22 -3.82
CA VAL A 73 9.85 -4.77 -4.68
C VAL A 73 9.18 -3.51 -4.11
N MET A 74 9.01 -3.42 -2.79
CA MET A 74 8.49 -2.22 -2.14
C MET A 74 9.39 -1.00 -2.37
N ALA A 75 10.71 -1.17 -2.36
CA ALA A 75 11.65 -0.08 -2.66
C ALA A 75 11.48 0.42 -4.10
N PHE A 76 11.36 -0.51 -5.07
CA PHE A 76 11.03 -0.16 -6.45
C PHE A 76 9.69 0.58 -6.57
N MET A 77 8.65 0.07 -5.91
CA MET A 77 7.33 0.70 -5.92
C MET A 77 7.33 2.08 -5.24
N ALA A 78 8.06 2.26 -4.15
CA ALA A 78 8.19 3.53 -3.46
C ALA A 78 8.86 4.59 -4.35
N ALA A 79 9.91 4.22 -5.09
CA ALA A 79 10.55 5.11 -6.06
C ALA A 79 9.59 5.52 -7.19
N LEU A 80 8.82 4.58 -7.74
CA LEU A 80 7.81 4.90 -8.75
C LEU A 80 6.69 5.80 -8.21
N MET A 81 6.19 5.50 -7.01
CA MET A 81 5.16 6.32 -6.37
C MET A 81 5.66 7.74 -6.10
N ALA A 82 6.92 7.91 -5.69
CA ALA A 82 7.51 9.22 -5.45
C ALA A 82 7.41 10.14 -6.67
N VAL A 83 7.60 9.62 -7.88
CA VAL A 83 7.42 10.38 -9.13
C VAL A 83 5.97 10.88 -9.27
N GLY A 84 5.00 10.01 -9.02
CA GLY A 84 3.58 10.37 -9.13
C GLY A 84 3.09 11.32 -8.03
N PHE A 85 3.66 11.23 -6.83
CA PHE A 85 3.28 12.06 -5.68
C PHE A 85 4.08 13.37 -5.56
N ALA A 86 5.21 13.51 -6.27
CA ALA A 86 6.08 14.68 -6.15
C ALA A 86 5.34 16.02 -6.27
N PRO A 87 4.39 16.24 -7.21
CA PRO A 87 3.64 17.49 -7.30
C PRO A 87 2.72 17.78 -6.12
N HIS A 88 2.43 16.78 -5.28
CA HIS A 88 1.48 16.85 -4.17
C HIS A 88 2.14 16.73 -2.78
N VAL A 89 3.47 16.62 -2.74
CA VAL A 89 4.22 16.34 -1.50
C VAL A 89 4.07 17.46 -0.47
N GLU A 90 4.00 18.72 -0.92
CA GLU A 90 3.89 19.87 -0.02
C GLU A 90 2.63 19.82 0.85
N SER A 91 1.48 19.46 0.24
CA SER A 91 0.23 19.31 0.97
C SER A 91 0.31 18.23 2.04
N LEU A 92 0.97 17.10 1.73
CA LEU A 92 1.13 15.99 2.67
C LEU A 92 2.05 16.39 3.83
N VAL A 93 3.19 17.00 3.54
CA VAL A 93 4.16 17.48 4.55
C VAL A 93 3.51 18.49 5.48
N ASN A 94 2.73 19.43 4.94
CA ASN A 94 2.01 20.42 5.74
C ASN A 94 1.01 19.78 6.70
N GLU A 95 0.34 18.70 6.32
CA GLU A 95 -0.59 18.01 7.20
C GLU A 95 0.13 17.28 8.35
N TYR A 96 1.24 16.58 8.05
CA TYR A 96 2.05 15.96 9.10
C TYR A 96 2.67 17.00 10.05
N ASN A 97 3.10 18.16 9.53
CA ASN A 97 3.59 19.25 10.36
C ASN A 97 2.54 19.77 11.35
N LYS A 98 1.26 19.82 10.97
CA LYS A 98 0.18 20.16 11.91
C LYS A 98 0.03 19.11 13.00
N GLN A 99 0.08 17.82 12.65
CA GLN A 99 -0.01 16.73 13.63
C GLN A 99 1.16 16.77 14.62
N ILE A 100 2.37 17.06 14.15
CA ILE A 100 3.56 17.23 14.99
C ILE A 100 3.36 18.38 15.98
N LYS A 101 2.93 19.56 15.50
CA LYS A 101 2.68 20.73 16.37
C LYS A 101 1.60 20.47 17.42
N LYS A 102 0.62 19.62 17.12
CA LYS A 102 -0.43 19.19 18.06
C LYS A 102 0.00 18.05 18.99
N GLY A 103 1.17 17.44 18.78
CA GLY A 103 1.62 16.25 19.50
C GLY A 103 0.81 14.99 19.20
N SER A 104 0.01 14.97 18.12
CA SER A 104 -0.89 13.86 17.79
C SER A 104 -0.31 12.87 16.78
N LEU A 105 0.84 13.15 16.17
CA LEU A 105 1.44 12.32 15.11
C LEU A 105 1.50 10.83 15.48
N PHE A 106 2.05 10.50 16.65
CA PHE A 106 2.13 9.11 17.09
C PHE A 106 0.74 8.54 17.39
N LYS A 107 -0.11 9.30 18.08
CA LYS A 107 -1.46 8.84 18.46
C LYS A 107 -2.35 8.57 17.24
N ASP A 108 -2.20 9.34 16.18
CA ASP A 108 -3.03 9.22 14.97
C ASP A 108 -2.51 8.12 14.03
N ASN A 109 -1.21 7.77 14.11
CA ASN A 109 -0.55 6.83 13.20
C ASN A 109 0.06 5.59 13.89
N TRP A 110 -0.20 5.37 15.18
CA TRP A 110 0.48 4.35 16.00
C TRP A 110 0.40 2.95 15.39
N LEU A 111 -0.76 2.55 14.88
CA LEU A 111 -0.97 1.20 14.33
C LEU A 111 -0.09 0.98 13.09
N TYR A 112 -0.09 1.96 12.19
CA TYR A 112 0.78 1.95 11.01
C TYR A 112 2.25 1.90 11.40
N LEU A 113 2.68 2.72 12.38
CA LEU A 113 4.05 2.74 12.87
C LEU A 113 4.47 1.39 13.49
N LEU A 114 3.62 0.77 14.30
CA LEU A 114 3.90 -0.53 14.91
C LEU A 114 4.07 -1.63 13.86
N ILE A 115 3.20 -1.66 12.85
CA ILE A 115 3.31 -2.62 11.74
C ILE A 115 4.63 -2.42 11.01
N TRP A 116 5.01 -1.18 10.71
CA TRP A 116 6.29 -0.88 10.07
C TRP A 116 7.48 -1.33 10.90
N ILE A 117 7.48 -1.05 12.21
CA ILE A 117 8.55 -1.49 13.11
C ILE A 117 8.65 -3.02 13.08
N ALA A 118 7.53 -3.74 13.17
CA ALA A 118 7.52 -5.20 13.12
C ALA A 118 8.08 -5.75 11.80
N LEU A 119 7.67 -5.18 10.66
CA LEU A 119 8.17 -5.59 9.34
C LEU A 119 9.66 -5.28 9.17
N LEU A 120 10.12 -4.11 9.62
CA LEU A 120 11.53 -3.72 9.55
C LEU A 120 12.41 -4.64 10.40
N LEU A 121 11.98 -4.96 11.62
CA LEU A 121 12.70 -5.89 12.49
C LEU A 121 12.77 -7.30 11.89
N TRP A 122 11.68 -7.76 11.26
CA TRP A 122 11.69 -9.04 10.56
C TRP A 122 12.64 -9.01 9.36
N GLY A 123 12.54 -8.01 8.50
CA GLY A 123 13.43 -7.86 7.34
C GLY A 123 14.90 -7.78 7.75
N ALA A 124 15.22 -7.01 8.80
CA ALA A 124 16.57 -6.91 9.34
C ALA A 124 17.07 -8.24 9.90
N LYS A 125 16.21 -8.97 10.64
CA LYS A 125 16.53 -10.30 11.16
C LYS A 125 16.88 -11.27 10.04
N GLU A 126 16.09 -11.31 8.97
CA GLU A 126 16.29 -12.21 7.83
C GLU A 126 17.58 -11.92 7.04
N ILE A 127 18.06 -10.68 7.07
CA ILE A 127 19.31 -10.28 6.40
C ILE A 127 20.53 -10.55 7.27
N LEU A 128 20.42 -10.34 8.58
CA LEU A 128 21.54 -10.33 9.52
C LEU A 128 21.77 -11.66 10.23
N MET A 129 20.80 -12.58 10.20
CA MET A 129 20.88 -13.92 10.81
C MET A 129 20.68 -14.99 9.74
#